data_AF-A0A090VPG6-F1
#
_entry.id   AF-A0A090VPG6-F1
#
_cell.length_a   1.000
_cell.length_b   1.000
_cell.length_c   1.000
_cell.angle_alpha   90.00
_cell.angle_beta   90.00
_cell.angle_gamma   90.00
#
_symmetry.space_group_name_H-M   'P 1'
#
loop_
_entity.id
_entity.type
_entity.pdbx_description
1 polymer ?
#
loop_
_entity_poly.entity_id
_entity_poly.type
_entity_poly.pdbx_seq_one_letter_code
_entity_poly.pdbx_strand_id
1 'polypeptide(L)' 'MTQKDEEQIETSKGSILELLSTLNAKYSDLKHKEFQIAQNQELVNLETKLTGAEIALLPPFSGG' A
#
# COMPACT_ATOMS: atom_id res chain seq x y z
N MET A 1 -16.29 -4.93 7.13
CA MET A 1 -15.89 -5.40 5.78
C MET A 1 -15.85 -4.19 4.89
N THR A 2 -14.66 -3.73 4.48
CA THR A 2 -14.58 -2.72 3.42
C THR A 2 -14.95 -3.45 2.13
N GLN A 3 -16.16 -3.24 1.61
CA GLN A 3 -16.70 -3.87 0.40
C GLN A 3 -16.06 -3.28 -0.87
N LYS A 4 -14.73 -3.10 -0.89
CA LYS A 4 -13.98 -2.50 -1.98
C LYS A 4 -12.70 -3.27 -2.20
N ASP A 5 -12.55 -3.86 -3.38
CA ASP A 5 -11.31 -4.46 -3.87
C ASP A 5 -10.28 -3.38 -4.26
N GLU A 6 -10.75 -2.18 -4.61
CA GLU A 6 -9.92 -1.11 -5.18
C GLU A 6 -10.33 0.27 -4.64
N GLU A 7 -9.35 1.16 -4.40
CA GLU A 7 -9.59 2.58 -4.09
C GLU A 7 -8.53 3.45 -4.77
N GLN A 8 -8.97 4.57 -5.34
CA GLN A 8 -8.07 5.63 -5.78
C GLN A 8 -7.80 6.60 -4.63
N ILE A 9 -6.54 6.77 -4.27
CA ILE A 9 -6.10 7.69 -3.23
C ILE A 9 -5.25 8.77 -3.90
N GLU A 10 -5.78 9.99 -3.93
CA GLU A 10 -5.00 11.16 -4.34
C GLU A 10 -4.09 11.57 -3.18
N THR A 11 -2.79 11.38 -3.36
CA THR A 11 -1.77 11.80 -2.40
C THR A 11 -0.81 12.75 -3.09
N SER A 12 -0.56 13.91 -2.48
CA SER A 12 0.49 14.83 -2.93
C SER A 12 1.89 14.36 -2.54
N LYS A 13 1.98 13.18 -1.93
CA LYS A 13 3.21 12.65 -1.35
C LYS A 13 3.94 11.75 -2.34
N GLY A 14 5.26 11.89 -2.36
CA GLY A 14 6.12 11.31 -3.41
C GLY A 14 6.71 9.94 -3.10
N SER A 15 6.44 9.32 -1.94
CA SER A 15 7.11 8.06 -1.54
C SER A 15 6.14 7.05 -0.93
N ILE A 16 6.55 5.78 -0.94
CA ILE A 16 5.73 4.67 -0.42
C ILE A 16 5.46 4.81 1.09
N LEU A 17 6.46 5.20 1.90
CA LEU A 17 6.33 5.49 3.35
C LEU A 17 5.19 6.45 3.67
N GLU A 18 5.12 7.48 2.84
CA GLU A 18 4.23 8.62 2.97
C GLU A 18 2.78 8.24 2.60
N LEU A 19 2.61 7.42 1.55
CA LEU A 19 1.34 6.77 1.21
C LEU A 19 0.92 5.78 2.28
N LEU A 20 1.83 4.94 2.78
CA LEU A 20 1.56 3.98 3.85
C LEU A 20 1.12 4.70 5.13
N SER A 21 1.72 5.83 5.48
CA SER A 21 1.29 6.64 6.62
C SER A 21 -0.13 7.18 6.43
N THR A 22 -0.47 7.59 5.21
CA THR A 22 -1.83 8.06 4.86
C THR A 22 -2.84 6.92 4.92
N LEU A 23 -2.50 5.76 4.37
CA LEU A 23 -3.28 4.52 4.45
C LEU A 23 -3.50 4.10 5.90
N ASN A 24 -2.46 4.08 6.74
CA ASN A 24 -2.57 3.73 8.15
C ASN A 24 -3.40 4.74 8.96
N ALA A 25 -3.38 6.02 8.60
CA ALA A 25 -4.23 7.04 9.22
C ALA A 25 -5.70 6.85 8.83
N LYS A 26 -5.96 6.49 7.57
CA LYS A 26 -7.30 6.27 7.02
C LYS A 26 -7.90 4.93 7.46
N TYR A 27 -7.07 3.90 7.54
CA TYR A 27 -7.40 2.52 7.87
C TYR A 27 -6.51 2.05 9.00
N SER A 28 -6.95 2.28 10.24
CA SER A 28 -6.21 1.85 11.43
C SER A 28 -6.00 0.34 11.48
N ASP A 29 -6.86 -0.44 10.82
CA ASP A 29 -6.75 -1.89 10.68
C ASP A 29 -5.53 -2.35 9.87
N LEU A 30 -5.04 -1.53 8.92
CA LEU A 30 -3.82 -1.85 8.15
C LEU A 30 -2.59 -1.86 9.06
N LYS A 31 -2.59 -1.06 10.12
CA LYS A 31 -1.44 -0.94 11.04
C LYS A 31 -1.10 -2.25 11.75
N HIS A 32 -2.09 -3.13 11.91
CA HIS A 32 -1.95 -4.45 12.54
C HIS A 32 -1.79 -5.58 11.53
N LYS A 33 -1.87 -5.30 10.24
CA LYS A 33 -1.69 -6.29 9.18
C LYS A 33 -0.24 -6.27 8.74
N GLU A 34 0.39 -7.44 8.75
CA GLU A 34 1.60 -7.64 7.99
C GLU A 34 1.23 -7.67 6.50
N PHE A 35 1.89 -6.86 5.68
CA PHE A 35 1.80 -6.87 4.22
C PHE A 35 3.05 -6.23 3.62
N GLN A 36 3.32 -6.59 2.38
CA GLN A 36 4.33 -6.00 1.53
C GLN A 36 3.68 -5.05 0.53
N ILE A 37 4.44 -4.06 0.06
CA ILE A 37 3.96 -3.12 -0.94
C ILE A 37 4.63 -3.46 -2.26
N ALA A 38 3.82 -3.71 -3.28
CA ALA A 38 4.28 -3.81 -4.65
C ALA A 38 3.88 -2.55 -5.42
N GLN A 39 4.79 -2.02 -6.21
CA GLN A 39 4.54 -0.94 -7.15
C GLN A 39 4.87 -1.46 -8.54
N ASN A 40 3.97 -1.28 -9.50
CA ASN A 40 4.16 -1.79 -10.86
C ASN A 40 4.45 -3.30 -10.89
N GLN A 41 3.74 -4.07 -10.05
CA GLN A 41 3.94 -5.53 -9.89
C GLN A 41 5.33 -5.94 -9.34
N GLU A 42 6.12 -5.00 -8.83
CA GLU A 42 7.42 -5.27 -8.21
C GLU A 42 7.41 -4.89 -6.73
N LEU A 43 7.98 -5.74 -5.86
CA LEU A 43 8.11 -5.43 -4.45
C LEU A 43 9.07 -4.25 -4.26
N VAL A 44 8.60 -3.23 -3.56
CA VAL A 44 9.37 -2.01 -3.34
C VAL A 44 9.51 -1.70 -1.86
N ASN A 45 10.63 -1.06 -1.53
CA ASN A 45 10.88 -0.57 -0.19
C ASN A 45 10.01 0.65 0.09
N LEU A 46 9.80 0.94 1.38
CA LEU A 46 9.01 2.10 1.79
C LEU A 46 9.69 3.43 1.38
N GLU A 47 11.01 3.44 1.22
CA GLU A 47 11.77 4.60 0.77
C GLU A 47 11.65 4.86 -0.75
N THR A 48 11.11 3.89 -1.49
CA THR A 48 10.92 4.01 -2.94
C THR A 48 9.96 5.15 -3.26
N LYS A 49 10.31 5.89 -4.32
CA LYS A 49 9.47 6.98 -4.83
C LYS A 49 8.22 6.41 -5.49
N LEU A 50 7.08 7.05 -5.25
CA LEU A 50 5.86 6.81 -6.00
C LEU A 50 6.02 7.35 -7.41
N THR A 51 5.80 6.47 -8.38
CA THR A 51 5.89 6.79 -9.82
C THR A 51 4.52 7.01 -10.46
N GLY A 52 3.43 6.89 -9.67
CA GLY A 52 2.05 6.96 -10.16
C GLY A 52 1.58 5.65 -10.83
N ALA A 53 2.40 4.61 -10.82
CA ALA A 53 2.01 3.26 -11.19
C ALA A 53 1.10 2.62 -10.13
N GLU A 54 0.45 1.51 -10.50
CA GLU A 54 -0.39 0.71 -9.62
C GLU A 54 0.36 0.28 -8.35
N ILE A 55 -0.31 0.40 -7.19
CA ILE A 55 0.21 -0.03 -5.89
C ILE A 55 -0.66 -1.16 -5.36
N ALA A 56 -0.06 -2.31 -5.08
CA ALA A 56 -0.70 -3.45 -4.49
C ALA A 56 -0.21 -3.69 -3.06
N LEU A 57 -1.15 -3.95 -2.15
CA LEU A 57 -0.90 -4.35 -0.77
C LEU A 57 -0.99 -5.87 -0.70
N LEU A 58 0.17 -6.54 -0.64
CA LEU A 58 0.27 -7.99 -0.69
C LEU A 58 0.41 -8.56 0.73
N PRO A 59 -0.53 -9.35 1.25
CA PRO A 59 -0.34 -10.02 2.54
C PRO A 59 0.88 -10.96 2.49
N PRO A 60 1.54 -11.26 3.63
CA PRO A 60 2.57 -12.28 3.70
C PRO A 60 1.97 -13.58 3.13
N PHE A 61 2.70 -14.16 2.18
CA PHE A 61 2.28 -15.25 1.31
C PHE A 61 1.25 -16.21 1.96
N SER A 62 0.02 -16.23 1.43
CA SER A 62 -0.90 -17.38 1.53
C SER A 62 -0.66 -18.36 0.37
N GLY A 63 0.61 -18.67 0.10
CA GLY A 63 0.97 -19.72 -0.85
C GLY A 63 0.81 -21.07 -0.16
N GLY A 64 -0.29 -21.77 -0.46
CA GLY A 64 -0.47 -23.19 -0.15
C GLY A 64 0.27 -24.10 -1.13
#